data_AF-A0A2T4I862-F1
#
_entry.id   AF-A0A2T4I862-F1
#
_cell.length_a   1.000
_cell.length_b   1.000
_cell.length_c   1.000
_cell.angle_alpha   90.00
_cell.angle_beta   90.00
_cell.angle_gamma   90.00
#
_symmetry.space_group_name_H-M   'P 1'
#
loop_
_entity.id
_entity.type
_entity.pdbx_description
1 polymer ?
#
loop_
_entity_poly.entity_id
_entity_poly.type
_entity_poly.pdbx_seq_one_letter_code
_entity_poly.pdbx_strand_id
1 'polypeptide(L)'
;MGTSTFTFTRTHTATFVADNIRNQLRELIKAAGLDPTELIDDWGVLGPAAKYWMETGYLTGVTIEFFYPGASRAQHRWDFDISYAGSGVDDDMWVDRDHIQRTIAKAGKPPAGCIYRVILTCLPGRPNFPGMSSTEFKSTDGLISRSSGTAIATQDIMAGIRYWRAA
;
A
#
# COMPACT_ATOMS: atom_id res chain seq x y z
N MET A 1 14.84 15.32 -26.04
CA MET A 1 15.68 14.67 -25.01
C MET A 1 15.41 15.41 -23.70
N GLY A 2 14.61 14.84 -22.80
CA GLY A 2 14.07 15.48 -21.59
C GLY A 2 14.17 14.62 -20.33
N THR A 3 15.16 13.73 -20.29
CA THR A 3 15.28 12.64 -19.30
C THR A 3 15.61 13.10 -17.88
N SER A 4 16.19 14.29 -17.68
CA SER A 4 16.56 14.79 -16.36
C SER A 4 15.36 15.25 -15.53
N THR A 5 14.41 15.97 -16.12
CA THR A 5 13.21 16.47 -15.43
C THR A 5 12.26 15.34 -15.05
N PHE A 6 11.96 14.42 -15.96
CA PHE A 6 11.07 13.27 -15.66
C PHE A 6 11.62 12.37 -14.54
N THR A 7 12.93 12.13 -14.48
CA THR A 7 13.53 11.29 -13.44
C THR A 7 13.47 11.96 -12.06
N PHE A 8 13.79 13.25 -11.98
CA PHE A 8 13.73 14.01 -10.72
C PHE A 8 12.29 14.06 -10.16
N THR A 9 11.31 14.27 -11.03
CA THR A 9 9.89 14.22 -10.69
C THR A 9 9.45 12.87 -10.14
N ARG A 10 9.92 11.77 -10.74
CA ARG A 10 9.54 10.42 -10.31
C ARG A 10 10.11 10.03 -8.94
N THR A 11 11.35 10.40 -8.65
CA THR A 11 11.94 10.24 -7.31
C THR A 11 11.15 11.02 -6.24
N HIS A 12 10.75 12.25 -6.56
CA HIS A 12 9.96 13.08 -5.65
C HIS A 12 8.56 12.50 -5.38
N THR A 13 7.85 12.10 -6.44
CA THR A 13 6.51 11.50 -6.32
C THR A 13 6.54 10.12 -5.65
N ALA A 14 7.53 9.28 -5.93
CA ALA A 14 7.71 7.99 -5.27
C ALA A 14 7.93 8.14 -3.76
N THR A 15 8.77 9.10 -3.36
CA THR A 15 8.99 9.42 -1.95
C THR A 15 7.69 9.85 -1.27
N PHE A 16 6.96 10.78 -1.88
CA PHE A 16 5.69 11.26 -1.35
C PHE A 16 4.63 10.15 -1.21
N VAL A 17 4.47 9.31 -2.23
CA VAL A 17 3.47 8.23 -2.21
C VAL A 17 3.84 7.19 -1.16
N ALA A 18 5.11 6.76 -1.10
CA ALA A 18 5.56 5.78 -0.11
C ALA A 18 5.37 6.28 1.33
N ASP A 19 5.73 7.54 1.62
CA ASP A 19 5.61 8.11 2.97
C ASP A 19 4.13 8.27 3.38
N ASN A 20 3.25 8.61 2.43
CA ASN A 20 1.82 8.67 2.70
C ASN A 20 1.22 7.28 2.90
N ILE A 21 1.59 6.28 2.09
CA ILE A 21 1.17 4.89 2.30
C ILE A 21 1.58 4.38 3.69
N ARG A 22 2.81 4.66 4.14
CA ARG A 22 3.25 4.35 5.51
C ARG A 22 2.28 4.86 6.55
N ASN A 23 1.91 6.15 6.43
CA ASN A 23 1.00 6.79 7.36
C ASN A 23 -0.36 6.11 7.33
N GLN A 24 -0.89 5.76 6.16
CA GLN A 24 -2.17 5.06 6.05
C GLN A 24 -2.13 3.63 6.62
N LEU A 25 -1.05 2.88 6.39
CA LEU A 25 -0.85 1.57 6.98
C LEU A 25 -0.84 1.66 8.51
N ARG A 26 -0.17 2.66 9.08
CA ARG A 26 -0.17 2.91 10.52
C ARG A 26 -1.57 3.19 11.06
N GLU A 27 -2.35 4.02 10.37
CA GLU A 27 -3.73 4.31 10.77
C GLU A 27 -4.64 3.08 10.65
N LEU A 28 -4.44 2.23 9.63
CA LEU A 28 -5.13 0.95 9.47
C LEU A 28 -4.85 -0.01 10.64
N ILE A 29 -3.58 -0.15 11.03
CA ILE A 29 -3.17 -1.01 12.15
C ILE A 29 -3.78 -0.51 13.47
N LYS A 30 -3.73 0.80 13.72
CA LYS A 30 -4.37 1.41 14.89
C LYS A 30 -5.89 1.22 14.89
N ALA A 31 -6.53 1.41 13.74
CA ALA A 31 -7.97 1.20 13.59
C ALA A 31 -8.37 -0.25 13.86
N ALA A 32 -7.51 -1.21 13.48
CA ALA A 32 -7.64 -2.62 13.79
C ALA A 32 -7.42 -2.95 15.29
N GLY A 33 -6.93 -2.01 16.09
CA GLY A 33 -6.63 -2.21 17.51
C GLY A 33 -5.31 -2.94 17.76
N LEU A 34 -4.38 -2.88 16.80
CA LEU A 34 -3.07 -3.53 16.87
C LEU A 34 -1.96 -2.49 17.08
N ASP A 35 -0.79 -2.96 17.52
CA ASP A 35 0.41 -2.15 17.74
C ASP A 35 1.17 -1.92 16.41
N PRO A 36 1.41 -0.67 15.98
CA PRO A 36 2.18 -0.36 14.77
C PRO A 36 3.70 -0.45 14.91
N THR A 37 4.25 -0.87 16.05
CA THR A 37 5.70 -0.94 16.28
C THR A 37 6.41 -1.83 15.25
N GLU A 38 5.88 -3.03 14.96
CA GLU A 38 6.44 -3.93 13.94
C GLU A 38 6.46 -3.27 12.55
N LEU A 39 5.41 -2.54 12.16
CA LEU A 39 5.42 -1.75 10.92
C LEU A 39 6.55 -0.71 10.93
N ILE A 40 6.79 -0.03 12.05
CA ILE A 40 7.82 1.03 12.13
C ILE A 40 9.22 0.43 11.91
N ASP A 41 9.48 -0.71 12.54
CA ASP A 41 10.75 -1.43 12.43
C ASP A 41 10.97 -1.97 11.00
N ASP A 42 9.96 -2.67 10.46
CA ASP A 42 10.00 -3.22 9.10
C ASP A 42 10.06 -2.13 8.03
N TRP A 43 9.55 -0.92 8.31
CA TRP A 43 9.60 0.19 7.36
C TRP A 43 11.02 0.61 7.00
N GLY A 44 12.02 0.28 7.83
CA GLY A 44 13.43 0.46 7.51
C GLY A 44 13.86 -0.28 6.24
N VAL A 45 13.19 -1.38 5.89
CA VAL A 45 13.43 -2.16 4.67
C VAL A 45 12.31 -1.96 3.65
N LEU A 46 11.04 -2.02 4.09
CA LEU A 46 9.87 -1.88 3.21
C LEU A 46 9.81 -0.50 2.54
N GLY A 47 10.12 0.58 3.26
CA GLY A 47 10.08 1.93 2.75
C GLY A 47 11.05 2.16 1.59
N PRO A 48 12.36 1.88 1.76
CA PRO A 48 13.34 1.95 0.67
C PRO A 48 13.00 1.03 -0.52
N ALA A 49 12.54 -0.21 -0.27
CA ALA A 49 12.14 -1.13 -1.33
C ALA A 49 10.94 -0.59 -2.14
N ALA A 50 9.92 -0.06 -1.45
CA ALA A 50 8.76 0.53 -2.09
C ALA A 50 9.14 1.75 -2.94
N LYS A 51 9.98 2.66 -2.43
CA LYS A 51 10.48 3.82 -3.17
C LYS A 51 11.25 3.37 -4.42
N TYR A 52 12.20 2.46 -4.27
CA TYR A 52 13.01 1.94 -5.37
C TYR A 52 12.16 1.31 -6.48
N TRP A 53 11.18 0.48 -6.13
CA TRP A 53 10.30 -0.14 -7.13
C TRP A 53 9.24 0.81 -7.69
N MET A 54 8.85 1.87 -6.98
CA MET A 54 8.04 2.95 -7.55
C MET A 54 8.84 3.78 -8.57
N GLU A 55 10.08 4.13 -8.24
CA GLU A 55 10.98 4.90 -9.09
C GLU A 55 11.31 4.16 -10.39
N THR A 56 11.52 2.85 -10.30
CA THR A 56 11.80 1.99 -11.46
C THR A 56 10.54 1.50 -12.17
N GLY A 57 9.35 1.79 -11.63
CA GLY A 57 8.07 1.44 -12.24
C GLY A 57 7.62 -0.01 -12.09
N TYR A 58 8.24 -0.76 -11.18
CA TYR A 58 7.90 -2.16 -10.94
C TYR A 58 6.83 -2.36 -9.88
N LEU A 59 6.65 -1.44 -8.92
CA LEU A 59 5.66 -1.61 -7.86
C LEU A 59 4.24 -1.41 -8.40
N THR A 60 3.34 -2.36 -8.18
CA THR A 60 1.94 -2.30 -8.62
C THR A 60 0.95 -2.37 -7.47
N GLY A 61 1.40 -2.72 -6.26
CA GLY A 61 0.52 -2.75 -5.10
C GLY A 61 1.25 -2.76 -3.77
N VAL A 62 0.66 -2.14 -2.77
CA VAL A 62 1.03 -2.32 -1.37
C VAL A 62 -0.15 -2.91 -0.63
N THR A 63 0.01 -4.09 -0.05
CA THR A 63 -1.08 -4.82 0.59
C THR A 63 -0.78 -5.02 2.06
N ILE A 64 -1.78 -4.79 2.92
CA ILE A 64 -1.75 -5.25 4.31
C ILE A 64 -2.83 -6.32 4.52
N GLU A 65 -2.41 -7.46 5.05
CA GLU A 65 -3.30 -8.56 5.40
C GLU A 65 -3.35 -8.74 6.91
N PHE A 66 -4.56 -8.85 7.46
CA PHE A 66 -4.81 -9.21 8.84
C PHE A 66 -5.29 -10.65 8.90
N PHE A 67 -4.64 -11.49 9.72
CA PHE A 67 -4.89 -12.93 9.77
C PHE A 67 -4.58 -13.50 11.16
N TYR A 68 -5.19 -14.64 11.50
CA TYR A 68 -4.79 -15.37 12.71
C TYR A 68 -3.41 -15.99 12.54
N PRO A 69 -2.56 -16.04 13.58
CA PRO A 69 -1.28 -16.75 13.52
C PRO A 69 -1.44 -18.18 13.00
N GLY A 70 -0.65 -18.55 11.99
CA GLY A 70 -0.72 -19.87 11.33
C GLY A 70 -1.84 -20.06 10.31
N ALA A 71 -2.75 -19.10 10.14
CA ALA A 71 -3.86 -19.23 9.18
C ALA A 71 -3.39 -19.11 7.71
N SER A 72 -4.09 -19.81 6.81
CA SER A 72 -3.96 -19.68 5.36
C SER A 72 -4.88 -18.61 4.75
N ARG A 73 -5.77 -18.03 5.57
CA ARG A 73 -6.82 -17.09 5.13
C ARG A 73 -6.70 -15.74 5.81
N ALA A 74 -6.91 -14.67 5.04
CA ALA A 74 -7.06 -13.33 5.57
C ALA A 74 -8.41 -13.19 6.26
N GLN A 75 -8.44 -12.47 7.38
CA GLN A 75 -9.69 -12.04 8.02
C GLN A 75 -10.09 -10.62 7.57
N HIS A 76 -9.10 -9.82 7.20
CA HIS A 76 -9.31 -8.50 6.59
C HIS A 76 -8.08 -8.21 5.71
N ARG A 77 -8.29 -7.54 4.57
CA ARG A 77 -7.19 -7.12 3.70
C ARG A 77 -7.43 -5.74 3.12
N TRP A 78 -6.36 -4.98 2.93
CA TRP A 78 -6.35 -3.69 2.23
C TRP A 78 -5.27 -3.71 1.16
N ASP A 79 -5.63 -3.26 -0.03
CA ASP A 79 -4.74 -3.10 -1.17
C ASP A 79 -4.68 -1.62 -1.55
N PHE A 80 -3.47 -1.09 -1.66
CA PHE A 80 -3.16 0.17 -2.31
C PHE A 80 -2.66 -0.16 -3.73
N ASP A 81 -3.55 -0.11 -4.72
CA ASP A 81 -3.23 -0.37 -6.12
C ASP A 81 -2.41 0.79 -6.69
N ILE A 82 -1.15 0.55 -7.07
CA ILE A 82 -0.25 1.57 -7.60
C ILE A 82 -0.35 1.62 -9.12
N SER A 83 -0.55 2.83 -9.66
CA SER A 83 -0.57 3.08 -11.10
C SER A 83 0.35 4.25 -11.45
N TYR A 84 0.95 4.20 -12.64
CA TYR A 84 1.84 5.22 -13.20
C TYR A 84 1.15 6.04 -14.28
N ALA A 85 -0.16 6.24 -14.12
CA ALA A 85 -1.03 6.95 -15.05
C ALA A 85 -1.53 8.27 -14.43
N GLY A 86 -0.64 8.95 -13.69
CA GLY A 86 -0.91 10.26 -13.11
C GLY A 86 -1.38 11.29 -14.14
N SER A 87 -2.01 12.37 -13.66
CA SER A 87 -2.66 13.38 -14.50
C SER A 87 -1.71 14.14 -15.43
N GLY A 88 -0.39 14.02 -15.25
CA GLY A 88 0.62 14.78 -15.97
C GLY A 88 0.58 16.29 -15.70
N VAL A 89 -0.19 16.72 -14.70
CA VAL A 89 -0.28 18.12 -14.26
C VAL A 89 0.67 18.28 -13.08
N ASP A 90 1.70 19.11 -13.28
CA ASP A 90 2.86 19.22 -12.38
C ASP A 90 2.54 19.58 -10.91
N ASP A 91 1.33 20.12 -10.63
CA ASP A 91 1.01 20.79 -9.35
C ASP A 91 -0.05 20.08 -8.48
N ASP A 92 -0.62 18.95 -8.91
CA ASP A 92 -1.67 18.25 -8.15
C ASP A 92 -1.12 17.01 -7.40
N MET A 93 -0.49 17.24 -6.25
CA MET A 93 -0.16 16.18 -5.28
C MET A 93 -1.08 16.26 -4.07
N TRP A 94 -1.91 15.23 -3.87
CA TRP A 94 -2.89 15.23 -2.79
C TRP A 94 -3.10 13.86 -2.17
N VAL A 95 -3.62 13.89 -0.94
CA VAL A 95 -4.01 12.71 -0.16
C VAL A 95 -5.39 12.98 0.41
N ASP A 96 -6.40 12.21 0.01
CA ASP A 96 -7.75 12.36 0.53
C ASP A 96 -7.88 11.57 1.84
N ARG A 97 -7.34 12.16 2.92
CA ARG A 97 -7.33 11.55 4.26
C ARG A 97 -8.75 11.28 4.78
N ASP A 98 -9.69 12.16 4.46
CA ASP A 98 -11.08 12.01 4.90
C ASP A 98 -11.75 10.83 4.19
N HIS A 99 -11.49 10.66 2.90
CA HIS A 99 -11.94 9.48 2.17
C HIS A 99 -11.37 8.20 2.77
N ILE A 100 -10.09 8.18 3.13
CA ILE A 100 -9.47 7.01 3.75
C ILE A 100 -10.13 6.72 5.10
N GLN A 101 -10.26 7.71 5.98
CA GLN A 101 -10.89 7.53 7.29
C GLN A 101 -12.34 7.01 7.18
N ARG A 102 -13.14 7.58 6.26
CA ARG A 102 -14.49 7.09 5.98
C ARG A 102 -14.49 5.64 5.48
N THR A 103 -13.53 5.29 4.63
CA THR A 103 -13.39 3.94 4.10
C THR A 103 -13.01 2.95 5.21
N ILE A 104 -12.09 3.34 6.11
CA ILE A 104 -11.70 2.54 7.29
C ILE A 104 -12.91 2.28 8.18
N ALA A 105 -13.69 3.31 8.50
CA ALA A 105 -14.90 3.17 9.29
C ALA A 105 -15.93 2.22 8.64
N LYS A 106 -16.01 2.20 7.30
CA LYS A 106 -16.94 1.35 6.54
C LYS A 106 -16.46 -0.09 6.38
N ALA A 107 -15.16 -0.31 6.29
CA ALA A 107 -14.58 -1.63 6.14
C ALA A 107 -14.76 -2.50 7.38
N GLY A 108 -14.77 -1.86 8.55
CA GLY A 108 -14.86 -2.53 9.85
C GLY A 108 -13.48 -2.88 10.38
N LYS A 109 -13.46 -3.68 11.45
CA LYS A 109 -12.22 -4.12 12.11
C LYS A 109 -12.02 -5.62 11.91
N PRO A 110 -10.78 -6.10 11.78
CA PRO A 110 -10.52 -7.53 11.85
C PRO A 110 -10.94 -8.10 13.22
N PRO A 111 -11.24 -9.40 13.30
CA PRO A 111 -11.48 -10.09 14.57
C PRO A 111 -10.29 -9.95 15.53
N ALA A 112 -10.57 -9.97 16.83
CA ALA A 112 -9.52 -9.95 17.86
C ALA A 112 -8.59 -11.18 17.73
N GLY A 113 -7.30 -11.00 18.05
CA GLY A 113 -6.28 -12.04 17.94
C GLY A 113 -5.62 -12.17 16.55
N CYS A 114 -5.95 -11.28 15.61
CA CYS A 114 -5.23 -11.19 14.34
C CYS A 114 -3.86 -10.52 14.52
N ILE A 115 -2.90 -10.93 13.70
CA ILE A 115 -1.65 -10.23 13.41
C ILE A 115 -1.72 -9.66 11.99
N TYR A 116 -0.72 -8.87 11.59
CA TYR A 116 -0.66 -8.28 10.25
C TYR A 116 0.64 -8.59 9.53
N ARG A 117 0.64 -8.40 8.21
CA ARG A 117 1.86 -8.34 7.39
C ARG A 117 1.65 -7.40 6.22
N VAL A 118 2.72 -6.77 5.75
CA VAL A 118 2.73 -5.92 4.56
C VAL A 118 3.44 -6.64 3.40
N ILE A 119 2.86 -6.57 2.21
CA ILE A 119 3.37 -7.21 0.98
C ILE A 119 3.46 -6.16 -0.11
N LEU A 120 4.62 -6.10 -0.77
CA LEU A 120 4.84 -5.27 -1.96
C LEU A 120 4.65 -6.12 -3.22
N THR A 121 3.61 -5.82 -3.99
CA THR A 121 3.34 -6.47 -5.27
C THR A 121 4.09 -5.75 -6.37
N CYS A 122 4.81 -6.50 -7.18
CA CYS A 122 5.65 -5.94 -8.23
C CYS A 122 5.51 -6.74 -9.52
N LEU A 123 5.74 -6.07 -10.65
CA LEU A 123 5.81 -6.69 -11.96
C LEU A 123 6.93 -7.75 -12.04
N PRO A 124 6.77 -8.77 -12.91
CA PRO A 124 7.85 -9.69 -13.26
C PRO A 124 9.08 -8.94 -13.78
N GLY A 125 10.28 -9.44 -13.47
CA GLY A 125 11.54 -8.83 -13.90
C GLY A 125 12.05 -7.70 -12.99
N ARG A 126 11.38 -7.42 -11.86
CA ARG A 126 11.87 -6.44 -10.88
C ARG A 126 13.29 -6.78 -10.42
N PRO A 127 14.15 -5.78 -10.19
CA PRO A 127 15.43 -6.00 -9.54
C PRO A 127 15.24 -6.46 -8.10
N ASN A 128 16.11 -7.36 -7.63
CA ASN A 128 16.12 -7.80 -6.23
C ASN A 128 16.49 -6.63 -5.30
N PHE A 129 15.84 -6.55 -4.15
CA PHE A 129 16.14 -5.58 -3.11
C PHE A 129 16.58 -6.32 -1.83
N PRO A 130 17.74 -5.99 -1.23
CA PRO A 130 18.22 -6.66 -0.02
C PRO A 130 17.20 -6.60 1.13
N GLY A 131 17.00 -7.72 1.83
CA GLY A 131 16.03 -7.83 2.92
C GLY A 131 14.59 -8.13 2.48
N MET A 132 14.30 -8.08 1.18
CA MET A 132 12.99 -8.49 0.64
C MET A 132 13.02 -9.95 0.19
N SER A 133 11.92 -10.67 0.43
CA SER A 133 11.71 -12.03 -0.06
C SER A 133 10.32 -12.16 -0.69
N SER A 134 10.13 -13.21 -1.49
CA SER A 134 8.84 -13.51 -2.11
C SER A 134 7.90 -14.20 -1.12
N THR A 135 6.61 -13.89 -1.22
CA THR A 135 5.55 -14.56 -0.47
C THR A 135 4.28 -14.62 -1.31
N GLU A 136 3.34 -15.47 -0.90
CA GLU A 136 2.01 -15.56 -1.49
C GLU A 136 0.98 -14.89 -0.59
N PHE A 137 -0.07 -14.32 -1.18
CA PHE A 137 -1.20 -13.77 -0.43
C PHE A 137 -1.95 -14.85 0.35
N LYS A 138 -2.57 -14.46 1.47
CA LYS A 138 -3.54 -15.33 2.13
C LYS A 138 -4.80 -15.41 1.27
N SER A 139 -5.51 -16.54 1.35
CA SER A 139 -6.81 -16.69 0.69
C SER A 139 -7.78 -15.59 1.17
N THR A 140 -8.59 -15.09 0.25
CA THR A 140 -9.67 -14.11 0.51
C THR A 140 -11.05 -14.78 0.49
N ASP A 141 -11.12 -16.11 0.57
CA ASP A 141 -12.39 -16.84 0.60
C ASP A 141 -13.27 -16.37 1.75
N GLY A 142 -14.56 -16.11 1.45
CA GLY A 142 -15.51 -15.56 2.42
C GLY A 142 -15.37 -14.06 2.66
N LEU A 143 -14.50 -13.37 1.92
CA LEU A 143 -14.43 -11.91 1.88
C LEU A 143 -15.00 -11.37 0.56
N ILE A 144 -15.58 -10.18 0.62
CA ILE A 144 -16.01 -9.40 -0.55
C ILE A 144 -15.09 -8.18 -0.70
N SER A 145 -14.60 -7.96 -1.91
CA SER A 145 -13.82 -6.78 -2.26
C SER A 145 -14.70 -5.57 -2.54
N ARG A 146 -14.21 -4.39 -2.14
CA ARG A 146 -14.77 -3.09 -2.49
C ARG A 146 -13.63 -2.15 -2.86
N SER A 147 -13.70 -1.59 -4.06
CA SER A 147 -12.84 -0.47 -4.43
C SER A 147 -13.45 0.83 -3.94
N SER A 148 -12.62 1.72 -3.43
CA SER A 148 -13.01 3.04 -2.93
C SER A 148 -12.51 4.18 -3.83
N GLY A 149 -11.70 3.87 -4.85
CA GLY A 149 -11.12 4.85 -5.77
C GLY A 149 -9.74 5.35 -5.32
N THR A 150 -9.24 6.39 -5.97
CA THR A 150 -7.92 6.98 -5.70
C THR A 150 -7.90 7.72 -4.38
N ALA A 151 -6.90 7.43 -3.55
CA ALA A 151 -6.71 8.08 -2.26
C ALA A 151 -5.43 8.91 -2.17
N ILE A 152 -4.44 8.60 -3.01
CA ILE A 152 -3.22 9.38 -3.16
C ILE A 152 -3.03 9.61 -4.65
N ALA A 153 -2.84 10.86 -5.06
CA ALA A 153 -2.51 11.19 -6.44
C ALA A 153 -1.32 12.13 -6.49
N THR A 154 -0.51 11.92 -7.52
CA THR A 154 0.54 12.81 -7.95
C THR A 154 0.49 12.89 -9.48
N GLN A 155 1.32 13.74 -10.06
CA GLN A 155 1.45 13.89 -11.51
C GLN A 155 1.86 12.59 -12.26
N ASP A 156 2.51 11.63 -11.59
CA ASP A 156 3.02 10.38 -12.18
C ASP A 156 2.41 9.15 -11.51
N ILE A 157 2.49 9.08 -10.18
CA ILE A 157 2.08 7.92 -9.39
C ILE A 157 0.75 8.19 -8.68
N MET A 158 -0.18 7.25 -8.78
CA MET A 158 -1.44 7.25 -8.06
C MET A 158 -1.62 5.95 -7.28
N ALA A 159 -2.26 6.03 -6.12
CA ALA A 159 -2.64 4.89 -5.30
C ALA A 159 -4.16 4.83 -5.10
N GLY A 160 -4.79 3.80 -5.65
CA GLY A 160 -6.18 3.44 -5.41
C GLY A 160 -6.33 2.55 -4.19
N ILE A 161 -7.46 2.62 -3.50
CA ILE A 161 -7.73 1.77 -2.34
C ILE A 161 -8.79 0.73 -2.68
N ARG A 162 -8.48 -0.52 -2.32
CA ARG A 162 -9.43 -1.63 -2.26
C ARG A 162 -9.34 -2.27 -0.88
N TYR A 163 -10.49 -2.66 -0.34
CA TYR A 163 -10.53 -3.39 0.92
C TYR A 163 -11.40 -4.64 0.79
N TRP A 164 -11.09 -5.65 1.59
CA TRP A 164 -11.78 -6.91 1.68
C TRP A 164 -12.34 -7.08 3.09
N ARG A 165 -13.66 -7.28 3.19
CA ARG A 165 -14.37 -7.51 4.45
C ARG A 165 -15.22 -8.77 4.37
N ALA A 166 -15.68 -9.28 5.50
CA ALA A 166 -16.61 -10.41 5.54
C ALA A 166 -17.81 -10.17 4.60
N ALA A 167 -18.21 -11.23 3.89
CA ALA A 167 -19.31 -11.23 2.93
C ALA A 167 -20.64 -10.82 3.56
#